data_AF-A0A0D2SF22-F1
#
_entry.id   AF-A0A0D2SF22-F1
#
_cell.length_a   1.000
_cell.length_b   1.000
_cell.length_c   1.000
_cell.angle_alpha   90.00
_cell.angle_beta   90.00
_cell.angle_gamma   90.00
#
_symmetry.space_group_name_H-M   'P 1'
#
loop_
_entity.id
_entity.type
_entity.pdbx_description
1 polymer ?
#
loop_
_entity_poly.entity_id
_entity_poly.type
_entity_poly.pdbx_seq_one_letter_code
_entity_poly.pdbx_strand_id
1 'polypeptide(L)'
;MLKGLCKTGNTGRAVRFLRLMESRGYEPNIVAYNTILDCLCKNGLLKEALDLFSEVKVKGIRPDIFTYTCLIHGMCFGPAGGGNKAFE
;
A
#
# COMPACT_ATOMS: atom_id res chain seq x y z
N MET A 1 -1.06 -5.80 12.97
CA MET A 1 -0.36 -6.86 12.21
C MET A 1 0.12 -6.40 10.84
N LEU A 2 -0.72 -5.82 9.98
CA LEU A 2 -0.31 -5.31 8.65
C LEU A 2 0.91 -4.37 8.71
N LYS A 3 0.88 -3.37 9.60
CA LYS A 3 2.02 -2.46 9.83
C LYS A 3 3.31 -3.19 10.22
N GLY A 4 3.19 -4.28 10.99
CA GLY A 4 4.33 -5.11 11.39
C GLY A 4 4.91 -5.90 10.22
N LEU A 5 4.06 -6.52 9.39
CA LEU A 5 4.48 -7.23 8.18
C LEU A 5 5.18 -6.30 7.18
N CYS A 6 4.68 -5.07 7.05
CA CYS A 6 5.25 -4.04 6.20
C CYS A 6 6.64 -3.60 6.69
N LYS A 7 6.82 -3.43 8.01
CA LYS A 7 8.14 -3.09 8.61
C LYS A 7 9.19 -4.19 8.41
N THR A 8 8.80 -5.44 8.31
CA THR A 8 9.73 -6.56 8.06
C THR A 8 10.09 -6.74 6.57
N GLY A 9 9.72 -5.78 5.71
CA GLY A 9 9.95 -5.87 4.25
C GLY A 9 9.10 -6.94 3.56
N ASN A 10 8.16 -7.56 4.27
CA ASN A 10 7.42 -8.72 3.77
C ASN A 10 6.09 -8.30 3.15
N THR A 11 6.16 -7.49 2.08
CA THR A 11 4.99 -6.94 1.38
C THR A 11 4.10 -8.04 0.83
N GLY A 12 4.68 -9.13 0.33
CA GLY A 12 3.91 -10.29 -0.16
C GLY A 12 3.01 -10.90 0.93
N ARG A 13 3.51 -11.02 2.17
CA ARG A 13 2.67 -11.48 3.30
C ARG A 13 1.62 -10.45 3.70
N ALA A 14 1.93 -9.15 3.61
CA ALA A 14 0.94 -8.11 3.90
C ALA A 14 -0.23 -8.16 2.90
N VAL A 15 0.06 -8.25 1.60
CA VAL A 15 -0.96 -8.42 0.55
C VAL A 15 -1.77 -9.71 0.78
N ARG A 16 -1.10 -10.84 1.02
CA ARG A 16 -1.80 -12.11 1.29
C ARG A 16 -2.71 -12.03 2.52
N PHE A 17 -2.30 -11.31 3.56
CA PHE A 17 -3.12 -11.12 4.75
C PHE A 17 -4.37 -10.28 4.46
N LEU A 18 -4.27 -9.22 3.66
CA LEU A 18 -5.42 -8.45 3.20
C LEU A 18 -6.40 -9.33 2.41
N ARG A 19 -5.89 -10.13 1.46
CA ARG A 19 -6.73 -11.07 0.70
C ARG A 19 -7.40 -12.11 1.59
N LEU A 20 -6.71 -12.59 2.64
CA LEU A 20 -7.28 -13.51 3.61
C LEU A 20 -8.40 -12.87 4.45
N MET A 21 -8.29 -11.58 4.78
CA MET A 21 -9.36 -10.85 5.45
C MET A 21 -10.60 -10.80 4.54
N GLU A 22 -10.41 -10.41 3.28
CA GLU A 22 -11.47 -10.35 2.28
C GLU A 22 -12.13 -11.73 2.06
N SER A 23 -11.34 -12.79 1.91
CA SER A 23 -11.86 -14.14 1.67
C SER A 23 -12.61 -14.72 2.87
N ARG A 24 -12.41 -14.17 4.07
CA ARG A 24 -13.14 -14.52 5.30
C ARG A 24 -14.38 -13.63 5.52
N GLY A 25 -14.71 -12.76 4.57
CA GLY A 25 -15.86 -11.86 4.65
C GLY A 25 -15.62 -10.62 5.52
N TYR A 26 -14.38 -10.33 5.91
CA TYR A 26 -14.07 -9.04 6.53
C TYR A 26 -13.96 -7.97 5.46
N GLU A 27 -14.39 -6.76 5.78
CA GLU A 27 -14.23 -5.57 4.94
C GLU A 27 -13.04 -4.76 5.46
N PRO A 28 -11.85 -4.84 4.82
CA PRO A 28 -10.72 -4.03 5.22
C PRO A 28 -11.06 -2.55 4.99
N ASN A 29 -10.76 -1.71 5.98
CA ASN A 29 -10.98 -0.27 5.85
C ASN A 29 -9.83 0.41 5.10
N ILE A 30 -9.98 1.71 4.82
CA ILE A 30 -8.96 2.49 4.10
C ILE A 30 -7.59 2.45 4.79
N VAL A 31 -7.53 2.33 6.12
CA VAL A 31 -6.27 2.24 6.88
C VAL A 31 -5.50 0.96 6.54
N ALA A 32 -6.19 -0.17 6.36
CA ALA A 32 -5.58 -1.43 5.96
C ALA A 32 -4.98 -1.35 4.56
N TYR A 33 -5.73 -0.78 3.61
CA TYR A 33 -5.24 -0.54 2.24
C TYR A 33 -4.07 0.44 2.22
N ASN A 34 -4.18 1.57 2.91
CA ASN A 34 -3.13 2.56 3.04
C ASN A 34 -1.83 1.97 3.58
N THR A 35 -1.93 1.05 4.55
CA THR A 35 -0.74 0.37 5.10
C THR A 35 -0.01 -0.46 4.04
N ILE A 36 -0.75 -1.12 3.14
CA ILE A 36 -0.15 -1.93 2.08
C ILE A 36 0.34 -1.06 0.93
N LEU A 37 -0.40 0.00 0.57
CA LEU A 37 0.02 1.00 -0.41
C LEU A 37 1.35 1.63 0.00
N ASP A 38 1.49 2.09 1.25
CA ASP A 38 2.74 2.63 1.78
C ASP A 38 3.89 1.63 1.63
N CYS A 39 3.64 0.36 1.96
CA CYS A 39 4.64 -0.69 1.87
C CYS A 39 5.06 -1.00 0.42
N LEU A 40 4.10 -1.08 -0.51
CA LEU A 40 4.35 -1.29 -1.93
C LEU A 40 5.16 -0.12 -2.52
N CYS A 41 4.77 1.11 -2.20
CA CYS A 41 5.48 2.32 -2.64
C CYS A 41 6.92 2.36 -2.11
N LYS A 42 7.15 2.07 -0.82
CA LYS A 42 8.49 2.02 -0.22
C LYS A 42 9.38 0.93 -0.80
N ASN A 43 8.78 -0.18 -1.22
CA ASN A 43 9.51 -1.28 -1.84
C ASN A 43 9.63 -1.15 -3.37
N GLY A 44 9.17 -0.03 -3.94
CA GLY A 44 9.27 0.24 -5.38
C GLY A 44 8.31 -0.55 -6.26
N LEU A 45 7.35 -1.24 -5.65
CA LEU A 45 6.29 -1.98 -6.31
C LEU A 45 5.14 -1.02 -6.66
N LEU A 46 5.49 0.03 -7.41
CA LEU A 46 4.56 1.14 -7.71
C LEU A 46 3.38 0.67 -8.58
N LYS A 47 3.62 -0.26 -9.50
CA LYS A 47 2.57 -0.83 -10.35
C LYS A 47 1.51 -1.52 -9.48
N GLU A 48 1.95 -2.39 -8.58
CA GLU A 48 1.10 -3.10 -7.64
C GLU A 48 0.37 -2.14 -6.70
N ALA A 49 1.02 -1.03 -6.30
CA ALA A 49 0.37 0.01 -5.50
C ALA A 49 -0.77 0.69 -6.28
N LEU A 50 -0.57 1.02 -7.56
CA LEU A 50 -1.60 1.62 -8.41
C LEU A 50 -2.77 0.66 -8.70
N ASP A 51 -2.47 -0.63 -8.87
CA ASP A 51 -3.49 -1.67 -9.02
C ASP A 51 -4.35 -1.76 -7.75
N LEU A 52 -3.71 -1.78 -6.57
CA LEU A 52 -4.41 -1.79 -5.28
C LEU A 52 -5.23 -0.52 -5.05
N PHE A 53 -4.72 0.65 -5.44
CA PHE A 53 -5.47 1.91 -5.37
C PHE A 53 -6.71 1.90 -6.29
N SER A 54 -6.60 1.31 -7.47
CA SER A 54 -7.73 1.15 -8.38
C SER A 54 -8.80 0.24 -7.77
N GLU A 55 -8.39 -0.83 -7.09
CA GLU A 55 -9.30 -1.71 -6.36
C GLU A 55 -10.04 -1.00 -5.23
N VAL A 56 -9.35 -0.16 -4.44
CA VAL A 56 -9.96 0.67 -3.38
C VAL A 56 -11.10 1.52 -3.95
N LYS A 57 -10.89 2.13 -5.13
CA LYS A 57 -11.93 2.91 -5.81
C LYS A 57 -13.09 2.06 -6.30
N VAL A 58 -12.81 0.91 -6.92
CA VAL A 58 -13.86 -0.02 -7.40
C VAL A 58 -14.71 -0.55 -6.25
N LYS A 59 -14.10 -0.75 -5.07
CA LYS A 59 -14.80 -1.15 -3.83
C LYS A 59 -15.60 -0.02 -3.18
N GLY A 60 -15.60 1.19 -3.74
CA GLY A 60 -16.28 2.35 -3.18
C GLY A 60 -15.67 2.88 -1.88
N ILE A 61 -14.46 2.41 -1.52
CA ILE A 61 -13.76 2.87 -0.34
C ILE A 61 -13.12 4.22 -0.67
N ARG A 62 -13.49 5.27 0.06
CA ARG A 62 -12.98 6.62 -0.20
C ARG A 62 -11.49 6.73 0.17
N PRO A 63 -10.59 7.01 -0.78
CA PRO A 63 -9.20 7.33 -0.48
C PRO A 63 -9.09 8.59 0.39
N ASP A 64 -8.08 8.64 1.25
CA ASP A 64 -7.79 9.82 2.08
C ASP A 64 -6.49 10.50 1.63
N ILE A 65 -6.15 11.62 2.29
CA ILE A 65 -4.91 12.37 2.03
C ILE A 65 -3.70 11.44 2.11
N PHE A 66 -3.68 10.52 3.08
CA PHE A 66 -2.57 9.59 3.27
C PHE A 66 -2.41 8.65 2.07
N THR A 67 -3.52 8.16 1.49
CA THR A 67 -3.50 7.37 0.26
C THR A 67 -2.75 8.08 -0.87
N TYR A 68 -3.08 9.35 -1.12
CA TYR A 68 -2.45 10.15 -2.16
C TYR A 68 -0.99 10.48 -1.84
N THR A 69 -0.69 10.81 -0.57
CA THR A 69 0.68 11.07 -0.13
C THR A 69 1.58 9.86 -0.38
N CYS A 70 1.13 8.64 -0.06
CA CYS A 70 1.90 7.42 -0.32
C CYS A 70 2.19 7.23 -1.82
N LEU A 71 1.19 7.43 -2.68
CA LEU A 71 1.34 7.28 -4.13
C LEU A 71 2.28 8.34 -4.72
N ILE A 72 2.09 9.61 -4.36
CA ILE A 72 2.99 10.71 -4.78
C ILE A 72 4.41 10.41 -4.33
N HIS A 73 4.58 9.95 -3.09
CA HIS A 73 5.89 9.59 -2.57
C HIS A 73 6.51 8.42 -3.36
N GLY A 74 5.77 7.36 -3.63
CA GLY A 74 6.24 6.23 -4.44
C GLY A 74 6.57 6.60 -5.89
N MET A 75 5.84 7.54 -6.48
CA MET A 75 6.09 8.03 -7.85
C MET A 75 7.33 8.94 -7.94
N CYS A 76 7.51 9.85 -6.98
CA CYS A 76 8.59 10.83 -7.00
C CYS A 76 9.90 10.30 -6.38
N PHE A 77 9.81 9.39 -5.41
CA PHE A 77 10.95 8.93 -4.59
C PHE A 77 11.10 7.40 -4.54
N GLY A 78 10.27 6.63 -5.27
CA GLY A 78 10.47 5.19 -5.42
C GLY A 78 11.67 4.87 -6.34
N PRO A 79 12.19 3.64 -6.38
CA PRO A 79 13.38 3.26 -7.15
C PRO A 79 13.33 3.51 -8.68
N ALA A 80 12.19 3.92 -9.24
CA ALA A 80 12.04 4.38 -10.62
C ALA A 80 12.03 5.92 -10.79
N GLY A 81 11.82 6.69 -9.71
CA GLY A 81 11.93 8.15 -9.66
C GLY A 81 13.13 8.52 -8.79
N GLY A 82 14.12 9.23 -9.34
CA GLY A 82 15.40 9.54 -8.68
C GLY A 82 15.33 10.39 -7.40
N GLY A 83 14.68 9.89 -6.35
CA GLY A 83 14.55 10.51 -5.04
C GLY A 83 15.28 9.68 -3.99
N ASN A 84 16.26 10.32 -3.37
CA ASN A 84 17.19 9.76 -2.41
C ASN A 84 16.48 9.09 -1.22
N LYS A 85 17.02 7.97 -0.74
CA LYS A 85 16.66 7.36 0.53
C LYS A 85 16.99 8.33 1.67
N ALA A 86 16.01 9.11 2.11
CA ALA A 86 16.07 9.86 3.35
C ALA A 86 14.74 9.64 4.07
N PHE A 87 14.78 9.46 5.39
CA PHE A 87 13.69 9.02 6.25
C PHE A 87 13.49 7.49 6.36
N GLU A 88 14.56 6.81 6.77
CA GLU A 88 14.45 5.94 7.96
C GLU A 88 14.92 6.71 9.20
#